data_AF-V4K058-F1
#
_entry.id   AF-V4K058-F1
#
_cell.length_a   1.000
_cell.length_b   1.000
_cell.length_c   1.000
_cell.angle_alpha   90.00
_cell.angle_beta   90.00
_cell.angle_gamma   90.00
#
_symmetry.space_group_name_H-M   'P 1'
#
loop_
_entity.id
_entity.type
_entity.pdbx_description
1 polymer ?
#
loop_
_entity_poly.entity_id
_entity_poly.type
_entity_poly.pdbx_seq_one_letter_code
_entity_poly.pdbx_strand_id
1 'polypeptide(L)'
;MADYERSPSEEAYEVATQVECLLKDPKVPWPQLVAVVRYACRYLRDHGRFDIADKVALEAVIRGSPVFKEAAPYAKELAEAVYKVCGQGQSPELKPCAASPSWGRGELSPLSEEVEMTAARLATEYLVKMGYSVAMKYRRGPGPYDMVVSKDGERYTVEVKGRRVPKGRWDERLCESISFTENEVQYLDSRRDRHIICIVYIGDEGQREVNCVTPDEFEKRWERVHDVNAEREGRHVFRGRGCGREAEDLDE
;
A
#
# COMPACT_ATOMS: atom_id res chain seq x y z
N MET A 1 22.06 -4.22 -17.19
CA MET A 1 21.76 -4.28 -15.75
C MET A 1 22.13 -2.93 -15.18
N ALA A 2 21.15 -2.07 -14.94
CA ALA A 2 21.36 -0.82 -14.23
C ALA A 2 20.97 -1.10 -12.78
N ASP A 3 21.92 -0.98 -11.86
CA ASP A 3 21.62 -0.93 -10.43
C ASP A 3 20.73 0.29 -10.21
N TYR A 4 19.50 0.02 -9.76
CA TYR A 4 18.47 1.02 -9.57
C TYR A 4 18.78 1.81 -8.30
N GLU A 5 19.24 3.05 -8.44
CA GLU A 5 19.28 3.99 -7.33
C GLU A 5 17.85 4.35 -6.91
N ARG A 6 17.46 3.92 -5.71
CA ARG A 6 16.13 4.17 -5.13
C ARG A 6 15.91 5.66 -4.96
N SER A 7 14.70 6.13 -5.28
CA SER A 7 14.36 7.53 -5.05
C SER A 7 14.32 7.84 -3.54
N PRO A 8 14.80 9.01 -3.09
CA PRO A 8 14.77 9.39 -1.67
C PRO A 8 13.35 9.40 -1.06
N SER A 9 12.32 9.55 -1.90
CA SER A 9 10.93 9.49 -1.48
C SER A 9 10.47 8.08 -1.12
N GLU A 10 10.85 7.06 -1.90
CA GLU A 10 10.44 5.68 -1.69
C GLU A 10 11.10 5.08 -0.44
N GLU A 11 12.38 5.38 -0.24
CA GLU A 11 13.13 4.97 0.96
C GLU A 11 12.50 5.53 2.23
N ALA A 12 12.08 6.80 2.21
CA ALA A 12 11.45 7.43 3.36
C ALA A 12 10.07 6.83 3.71
N TYR A 13 9.29 6.37 2.73
CA TYR A 13 8.02 5.71 2.99
C TYR A 13 8.21 4.32 3.60
N GLU A 14 9.18 3.55 3.10
CA GLU A 14 9.48 2.21 3.63
C GLU A 14 9.97 2.28 5.09
N VAL A 15 10.88 3.20 5.39
CA VAL A 15 11.38 3.42 6.74
C VAL A 15 10.24 3.94 7.64
N ALA A 16 9.34 4.79 7.13
CA ALA A 16 8.16 5.26 7.87
C ALA A 16 7.25 4.11 8.30
N THR A 17 6.97 3.15 7.41
CA THR A 17 6.15 1.98 7.74
C THR A 17 6.80 1.12 8.81
N GLN A 18 8.12 1.00 8.80
CA GLN A 18 8.86 0.23 9.82
C GLN A 18 8.87 0.95 11.18
N VAL A 19 9.05 2.27 11.17
CA VAL A 19 8.96 3.12 12.37
C VAL A 19 7.57 3.03 12.99
N GLU A 20 6.52 3.12 12.17
CA GLU A 20 5.14 2.97 12.60
C GLU A 20 4.86 1.60 13.25
N CYS A 21 5.35 0.52 12.63
CA CYS A 21 5.28 -0.82 13.19
C CYS A 21 5.93 -0.93 14.58
N LEU A 22 7.06 -0.25 14.81
CA LEU A 22 7.74 -0.25 16.11
C LEU A 22 6.98 0.54 17.19
N LEU A 23 6.20 1.55 16.78
CA LEU A 23 5.45 2.40 17.69
C LEU A 23 4.16 1.75 18.20
N LYS A 24 3.65 0.70 17.52
CA LYS A 24 2.49 -0.15 17.88
C LYS A 24 1.13 0.55 18.01
N ASP A 25 1.08 1.86 18.21
CA ASP A 25 -0.10 2.74 18.15
C ASP A 25 0.38 4.19 17.93
N PRO A 26 0.70 4.57 16.68
CA PRO A 26 1.28 5.86 16.37
C PRO A 26 0.23 6.97 16.58
N LYS A 27 0.32 7.69 17.70
CA LYS A 27 -0.45 8.92 17.93
C LYS A 27 0.02 10.11 17.08
N VAL A 28 0.96 9.86 16.18
CA VAL A 28 1.58 10.82 15.26
C VAL A 28 0.91 10.64 13.89
N PRO A 29 0.31 11.68 13.31
CA PRO A 29 -0.29 11.56 11.98
C PRO A 29 0.71 11.05 10.94
N TRP A 30 0.26 10.15 10.07
CA TRP A 30 1.13 9.52 9.05
C TRP A 30 1.94 10.53 8.21
N PRO A 31 1.39 11.68 7.75
CA PRO A 31 2.18 12.67 7.03
C PRO A 31 3.34 13.27 7.85
N GLN A 32 3.14 13.44 9.15
CA GLN A 32 4.17 13.89 10.10
C GLN A 32 5.26 12.83 10.26
N LEU A 33 4.86 11.57 10.43
CA LEU A 33 5.78 10.44 10.56
C LEU A 33 6.68 10.31 9.30
N VAL A 34 6.09 10.36 8.10
CA VAL A 34 6.82 10.34 6.84
C VAL A 34 7.76 11.56 6.72
N ALA A 35 7.35 12.73 7.17
CA ALA A 35 8.18 13.94 7.13
C ALA A 35 9.38 13.85 8.07
N VAL A 36 9.20 13.32 9.28
CA VAL A 36 10.28 13.04 10.24
C VAL A 36 11.26 12.02 9.68
N VAL A 37 10.77 10.92 9.11
CA VAL A 37 11.62 9.91 8.50
C VAL A 37 12.36 10.45 7.28
N ARG A 38 11.70 11.23 6.40
CA ARG A 38 12.37 11.87 5.26
C ARG A 38 13.45 12.86 5.70
N TYR A 39 13.23 13.57 6.81
CA TYR A 39 14.26 14.42 7.40
C TYR A 39 15.44 13.58 7.89
N ALA A 40 15.18 12.51 8.65
CA ALA A 40 16.21 11.59 9.11
C ALA A 40 16.98 10.98 7.93
N CYS A 41 16.32 10.34 6.95
CA CYS A 41 16.96 9.76 5.77
C CYS A 41 17.83 10.75 4.98
N ARG A 42 17.44 12.03 4.89
CA ARG A 42 18.27 13.07 4.26
C ARG A 42 19.50 13.38 5.10
N TYR A 43 19.31 13.64 6.40
CA TYR A 43 20.40 13.88 7.34
C TYR A 43 21.41 12.70 7.37
N LEU A 44 20.89 11.48 7.27
CA LEU A 44 21.63 10.22 7.24
C LEU A 44 22.50 10.03 6.00
N ARG A 45 21.99 10.38 4.82
CA ARG A 45 22.74 10.29 3.56
C ARG A 45 23.98 11.18 3.57
N ASP A 46 23.94 12.29 4.32
CA ASP A 46 25.04 13.26 4.40
C ASP A 46 26.11 12.89 5.44
N HIS A 47 25.78 12.07 6.46
CA HIS A 47 26.67 11.76 7.60
C HIS A 47 27.16 10.31 7.66
N GLY A 48 26.64 9.43 6.79
CA GLY A 48 27.16 8.08 6.56
C GLY A 48 26.86 7.02 7.65
N ARG A 49 26.59 7.41 8.89
CA ARG A 49 26.11 6.53 9.98
C ARG A 49 25.10 7.27 10.85
N PHE A 50 24.13 6.54 11.40
CA PHE A 50 23.23 7.03 12.45
C PHE A 50 23.66 6.47 13.79
N ASP A 51 24.19 7.31 14.66
CA ASP A 51 24.62 6.88 15.99
C ASP A 51 23.71 7.42 17.10
N ILE A 52 24.11 7.18 18.36
CA ILE A 52 23.34 7.61 19.52
C ILE A 52 23.25 9.14 19.61
N ALA A 53 24.27 9.87 19.17
CA ALA A 53 24.26 11.33 19.15
C ALA A 53 23.28 11.85 18.10
N ASP A 54 23.21 11.22 16.93
CA ASP A 54 22.25 11.58 15.89
C ASP A 54 20.80 11.32 16.31
N LYS A 55 20.55 10.25 17.09
CA LYS A 55 19.24 10.03 17.72
C LYS A 55 18.84 11.20 18.62
N VAL A 56 19.76 11.66 19.47
CA VAL A 56 19.51 12.79 20.39
C VAL A 56 19.28 14.09 19.60
N ALA A 57 20.03 14.29 18.52
CA ALA A 57 19.82 15.42 17.62
C ALA A 57 18.45 15.37 16.93
N LEU A 58 18.05 14.20 16.42
CA LEU A 58 16.73 14.00 15.81
C LEU A 58 15.59 14.26 16.80
N GLU A 59 15.71 13.77 18.05
CA GLU A 59 14.75 14.07 19.11
C GLU A 59 14.61 15.59 19.33
N ALA A 60 15.73 16.31 19.40
CA ALA A 60 15.73 17.76 19.59
C ALA A 60 15.08 18.50 18.41
N VAL A 61 15.33 18.05 17.17
CA VAL A 61 14.71 18.60 15.96
C VAL A 61 13.20 18.39 15.96
N ILE A 62 12.73 17.18 16.27
CA ILE A 62 11.29 16.89 16.33
C ILE A 62 10.60 17.77 17.39
N ARG A 63 11.23 17.93 18.55
CA ARG A 63 10.68 18.73 19.66
C ARG A 63 10.66 20.24 19.37
N GLY A 64 11.71 20.75 18.72
CA GLY A 64 11.88 22.19 18.49
C GLY A 64 11.30 22.72 17.17
N SER A 65 10.91 21.83 16.26
CA SER A 65 10.46 22.22 14.93
C SER A 65 8.97 22.59 14.89
N PRO A 66 8.60 23.79 14.39
CA PRO A 66 7.20 24.15 14.16
C PRO A 66 6.55 23.29 13.07
N VAL A 67 7.36 22.69 12.19
CA VAL A 67 6.90 21.73 11.17
C VAL A 67 6.47 20.42 11.82
N PHE A 68 7.13 20.01 12.91
CA PHE A 68 6.89 18.74 13.60
C PHE A 68 5.99 18.86 14.84
N LYS A 69 5.16 19.91 14.91
CA LYS A 69 4.34 20.25 16.08
C LYS A 69 3.50 19.09 16.64
N GLU A 70 2.97 18.22 15.78
CA GLU A 70 2.14 17.06 16.17
C GLU A 70 2.97 15.85 16.59
N ALA A 71 4.21 15.76 16.10
CA ALA A 71 5.19 14.76 16.49
C ALA A 71 5.98 15.13 17.76
N ALA A 72 6.03 16.42 18.12
CA ALA A 72 6.80 16.95 19.24
C ALA A 72 6.54 16.24 20.60
N PRO A 73 5.29 15.89 20.98
CA PRO A 73 5.03 15.14 22.21
C PRO A 73 5.65 13.74 22.22
N TYR A 74 5.87 13.15 21.03
CA TYR A 74 6.36 11.80 20.81
C TYR A 74 7.81 11.77 20.32
N ALA A 75 8.52 12.91 20.39
CA ALA A 75 9.85 13.10 19.80
C ALA A 75 10.86 12.02 20.22
N LYS A 76 10.83 11.63 21.50
CA LYS A 76 11.73 10.62 22.05
C LYS A 76 11.44 9.22 21.48
N GLU A 77 10.17 8.85 21.43
CA GLU A 77 9.71 7.54 20.94
C GLU A 77 9.96 7.41 19.43
N LEU A 78 9.67 8.47 18.67
CA LEU A 78 9.95 8.56 17.24
C LEU A 78 11.44 8.46 16.94
N ALA A 79 12.29 9.24 17.63
CA ALA A 79 13.73 9.20 17.41
C ALA A 79 14.33 7.83 17.74
N GLU A 80 13.85 7.19 18.81
CA GLU A 80 14.26 5.82 19.19
C GLU A 80 13.82 4.78 18.15
N ALA A 81 12.60 4.87 17.62
CA ALA A 81 12.11 3.98 16.58
C ALA A 81 12.90 4.14 15.27
N VAL A 82 13.16 5.38 14.84
CA VAL A 82 14.03 5.68 13.69
C VAL A 82 15.44 5.13 13.91
N TYR A 83 15.99 5.30 15.12
CA TYR A 83 17.31 4.78 15.46
C TYR A 83 17.40 3.26 15.40
N LYS A 84 16.36 2.55 15.85
CA LYS A 84 16.31 1.10 15.74
C LYS A 84 16.27 0.62 14.28
N VAL A 85 15.60 1.36 13.40
CA VAL A 85 15.53 1.02 11.97
C VAL A 85 16.83 1.37 11.23
N CYS A 86 17.45 2.51 11.56
CA CYS A 86 18.54 3.08 10.75
C CYS A 86 19.95 3.00 11.38
N GLY A 87 20.09 2.82 12.69
CA GLY A 87 21.33 3.06 13.44
C GLY A 87 22.11 1.86 13.94
N GLN A 88 21.71 0.63 13.63
CA GLN A 88 22.37 -0.58 14.16
C GLN A 88 23.55 -1.11 13.33
N GLY A 89 24.02 -0.40 12.29
CA GLY A 89 25.21 -0.80 11.53
C GLY A 89 25.11 -2.15 10.81
N GLN A 90 23.94 -2.79 10.82
CA GLN A 90 23.62 -3.93 9.98
C GLN A 90 22.93 -3.39 8.72
N SER A 91 23.50 -3.65 7.55
CA SER A 91 22.72 -3.61 6.31
C SER A 91 21.47 -4.44 6.58
N PRO A 92 20.26 -3.88 6.48
CA PRO A 92 19.12 -4.57 6.99
C PRO A 92 18.82 -5.72 6.03
N GLU A 93 19.22 -6.94 6.40
CA GLU A 93 18.36 -8.07 6.15
C GLU A 93 17.09 -7.80 6.97
N LEU A 94 16.21 -7.02 6.34
CA LEU A 94 14.93 -6.55 6.85
C LEU A 94 14.10 -7.76 7.24
N LYS A 95 14.25 -8.24 8.48
CA LYS A 95 13.25 -9.12 9.07
C LYS A 95 11.99 -8.28 9.25
N PRO A 96 10.87 -8.62 8.59
CA PRO A 96 9.62 -7.91 8.76
C PRO A 96 9.30 -7.87 10.24
N CYS A 97 9.01 -6.68 10.77
CA CYS A 97 8.51 -6.55 12.13
C CYS A 97 7.31 -7.47 12.27
N ALA A 98 7.44 -8.49 13.13
CA ALA A 98 6.32 -9.31 13.54
C ALA A 98 5.28 -8.37 14.16
N ALA A 99 4.18 -8.15 13.44
CA ALA A 99 3.06 -7.34 13.86
C ALA A 99 2.68 -7.63 15.32
N SER A 100 2.54 -6.56 16.11
CA SER A 100 2.00 -6.67 17.47
C SER A 100 0.53 -7.09 17.45
N PRO A 101 0.07 -7.74 18.54
CA PRO A 101 -1.12 -8.56 18.58
C PRO A 101 -2.38 -7.70 18.72
N SER A 102 -3.02 -7.43 17.60
CA SER A 102 -4.46 -7.16 17.48
C SER A 102 -4.92 -7.19 16.02
N TRP A 103 -4.01 -7.15 15.06
CA TRP A 103 -4.27 -7.64 13.71
C TRP A 103 -4.22 -9.15 13.77
N GLY A 104 -5.38 -9.79 13.68
CA GLY A 104 -5.45 -11.23 13.53
C GLY A 104 -4.50 -11.64 12.40
N ARG A 105 -3.40 -12.29 12.77
CA ARG A 105 -2.90 -13.43 12.01
C ARG A 105 -4.04 -14.45 12.01
N GLY A 106 -5.05 -14.24 11.17
CA GLY A 106 -5.34 -15.33 10.28
C GLY A 106 -4.06 -15.50 9.49
N GLU A 107 -3.43 -16.67 9.57
CA GLU A 107 -2.67 -17.11 8.40
C GLU A 107 -3.58 -16.80 7.20
N LEU A 108 -3.16 -15.88 6.32
CA LEU A 108 -3.77 -15.81 5.01
C LEU A 108 -3.70 -17.24 4.54
N SER A 109 -4.85 -17.89 4.37
CA SER A 109 -4.87 -19.27 3.92
C SER A 109 -3.94 -19.36 2.70
N PRO A 110 -3.19 -20.46 2.50
CA PRO A 110 -2.33 -20.62 1.32
C PRO A 110 -3.05 -20.26 0.01
N LEU A 111 -4.37 -20.47 -0.02
CA LEU A 111 -5.29 -20.06 -1.08
C LEU A 111 -5.34 -18.54 -1.31
N SER A 112 -5.32 -17.71 -0.27
CA SER A 112 -5.31 -16.25 -0.39
C SER A 112 -3.99 -15.73 -0.92
N GLU A 113 -2.86 -16.34 -0.54
CA GLU A 113 -1.55 -16.00 -1.07
C GLU A 113 -1.41 -16.40 -2.54
N GLU A 114 -1.90 -17.60 -2.91
CA GLU A 114 -1.94 -18.06 -4.29
C GLU A 114 -2.76 -17.11 -5.19
N VAL A 115 -3.92 -16.67 -4.70
CA VAL A 115 -4.80 -15.73 -5.41
C VAL A 115 -4.11 -14.38 -5.58
N GLU A 116 -3.47 -13.85 -4.53
CA GLU A 116 -2.73 -12.59 -4.56
C GLU A 116 -1.60 -12.64 -5.60
N MET A 117 -0.74 -13.65 -5.54
CA MET A 117 0.39 -13.79 -6.48
C MET A 117 -0.08 -14.03 -7.92
N THR A 118 -1.16 -14.79 -8.10
CA THR A 118 -1.76 -15.00 -9.43
C THR A 118 -2.33 -13.70 -9.99
N ALA A 119 -3.02 -12.92 -9.17
CA ALA A 119 -3.54 -11.61 -9.55
C ALA A 119 -2.41 -10.65 -9.95
N ALA A 120 -1.36 -10.55 -9.14
CA ALA A 120 -0.18 -9.73 -9.44
C ALA A 120 0.45 -10.08 -10.80
N ARG A 121 0.60 -11.38 -11.08
CA ARG A 121 1.12 -11.86 -12.36
C ARG A 121 0.20 -11.47 -13.53
N LEU A 122 -1.10 -11.75 -13.43
CA LEU A 122 -2.07 -11.46 -14.49
C LEU A 122 -2.22 -9.96 -14.75
N ALA A 123 -2.22 -9.14 -13.71
CA ALA A 123 -2.20 -7.67 -13.81
C ALA A 123 -0.94 -7.18 -14.53
N THR A 124 0.23 -7.71 -14.17
CA THR A 124 1.50 -7.37 -14.83
C THR A 124 1.46 -7.73 -16.32
N GLU A 125 1.03 -8.95 -16.66
CA GLU A 125 0.89 -9.38 -18.07
C GLU A 125 -0.06 -8.48 -18.86
N TYR A 126 -1.17 -8.06 -18.24
CA TYR A 126 -2.16 -7.17 -18.86
C TYR A 126 -1.62 -5.76 -19.09
N LEU A 127 -0.96 -5.16 -18.09
CA LEU A 127 -0.33 -3.84 -18.21
C LEU A 127 0.75 -3.82 -19.30
N VAL A 128 1.57 -4.87 -19.38
CA VAL A 128 2.56 -5.01 -20.45
C VAL A 128 1.90 -5.05 -21.83
N LYS A 129 0.80 -5.79 -21.99
CA LYS A 129 0.01 -5.82 -23.24
C LYS A 129 -0.57 -4.45 -23.59
N MET A 130 -0.91 -3.62 -22.61
CA MET A 130 -1.37 -2.24 -22.80
C MET A 130 -0.24 -1.24 -23.14
N GLY A 131 1.01 -1.71 -23.25
CA GLY A 131 2.17 -0.90 -23.60
C GLY A 131 2.89 -0.26 -22.41
N TYR A 132 2.59 -0.70 -21.18
CA TYR A 132 3.36 -0.29 -20.02
C TYR A 132 4.63 -1.13 -19.87
N SER A 133 5.67 -0.52 -19.31
CA SER A 133 6.89 -1.20 -18.86
C SER A 133 6.92 -1.27 -17.33
N VAL A 134 7.38 -2.39 -16.77
CA VAL A 134 7.46 -2.55 -15.31
C VAL A 134 8.69 -1.80 -14.78
N ALA A 135 8.47 -0.78 -13.97
CA ALA A 135 9.52 0.03 -13.34
C ALA A 135 9.86 -0.48 -11.92
N MET A 136 8.86 -0.94 -11.18
CA MET A 136 8.98 -1.64 -9.90
C MET A 136 8.11 -2.89 -9.95
N LYS A 137 8.68 -4.06 -9.64
CA LYS A 137 7.92 -5.31 -9.58
C LYS A 137 6.98 -5.32 -8.37
N TYR A 138 5.99 -6.22 -8.42
CA TYR A 138 5.08 -6.49 -7.31
C TYR A 138 5.82 -6.64 -5.98
N ARG A 139 5.40 -5.86 -4.99
CA ARG A 139 5.89 -5.90 -3.61
C ARG A 139 4.78 -6.41 -2.70
N ARG A 140 5.01 -7.56 -2.07
CA ARG A 140 4.11 -8.10 -1.06
C ARG A 140 4.23 -7.32 0.25
N GLY A 141 3.10 -7.15 0.94
CA GLY A 141 3.04 -6.56 2.28
C GLY A 141 2.46 -5.14 2.28
N PRO A 142 2.38 -4.50 3.47
CA PRO A 142 1.69 -3.23 3.62
C PRO A 142 2.37 -2.15 2.78
N GLY A 143 1.59 -1.42 2.00
CA GLY A 143 2.04 -0.34 1.14
C GLY A 143 0.86 0.42 0.55
N PRO A 144 1.07 1.64 0.06
CA PRO A 144 0.02 2.41 -0.60
C PRO A 144 -0.24 1.98 -2.06
N TYR A 145 0.62 1.10 -2.60
CA TYR A 145 0.53 0.50 -3.92
C TYR A 145 1.45 -0.72 -3.99
N ASP A 146 1.15 -1.63 -4.91
CA ASP A 146 1.82 -2.91 -5.08
C ASP A 146 2.99 -2.87 -6.07
N MET A 147 2.89 -2.08 -7.14
CA MET A 147 3.91 -1.99 -8.18
C MET A 147 3.97 -0.61 -8.84
N VAL A 148 4.99 -0.38 -9.68
CA VAL A 148 5.12 0.84 -10.49
C VAL A 148 5.34 0.45 -11.94
N VAL A 149 4.60 1.09 -12.83
CA VAL A 149 4.74 0.93 -14.27
C VAL A 149 5.02 2.26 -14.95
N SER A 150 5.55 2.23 -16.16
CA SER A 150 5.89 3.41 -16.94
C SER A 150 5.37 3.29 -18.37
N LYS A 151 4.82 4.37 -18.90
CA LYS A 151 4.35 4.49 -20.29
C LYS A 151 4.54 5.92 -20.78
N ASP A 152 5.07 6.07 -21.99
CA ASP A 152 5.30 7.37 -22.63
C ASP A 152 6.14 8.36 -21.77
N GLY A 153 7.13 7.82 -21.03
CA GLY A 153 8.00 8.60 -20.15
C GLY A 153 7.42 8.90 -18.77
N GLU A 154 6.17 8.53 -18.53
CA GLU A 154 5.44 8.80 -17.30
C GLU A 154 5.33 7.57 -16.40
N ARG A 155 5.37 7.78 -15.08
CA ARG A 155 5.26 6.71 -14.08
C ARG A 155 3.89 6.68 -13.41
N TYR A 156 3.41 5.48 -13.17
CA TYR A 156 2.13 5.19 -12.54
C TYR A 156 2.34 4.17 -11.43
N THR A 157 1.76 4.42 -10.28
CA THR A 157 1.64 3.42 -9.21
C THR A 157 0.44 2.53 -9.50
N VAL A 158 0.50 1.28 -9.05
CA VAL A 158 -0.53 0.29 -9.33
C VAL A 158 -0.91 -0.46 -8.06
N GLU A 159 -2.20 -0.51 -7.78
CA GLU A 159 -2.80 -1.34 -6.73
C GLU A 159 -3.48 -2.56 -7.37
N VAL A 160 -3.21 -3.76 -6.88
CA VAL A 160 -3.73 -5.02 -7.42
C VAL A 160 -4.67 -5.70 -6.42
N LYS A 161 -5.92 -5.89 -6.83
CA LYS A 161 -6.93 -6.59 -6.05
C LYS A 161 -7.34 -7.90 -6.72
N GLY A 162 -6.90 -9.02 -6.15
CA GLY A 162 -7.27 -10.37 -6.60
C GLY A 162 -8.52 -10.92 -5.92
N ARG A 163 -9.41 -11.56 -6.68
CA ARG A 163 -10.58 -12.27 -6.18
C ARG A 163 -10.77 -13.63 -6.84
N ARG A 164 -10.96 -14.65 -6.02
CA ARG A 164 -11.38 -15.97 -6.46
C ARG A 164 -12.90 -15.97 -6.62
N VAL A 165 -13.38 -16.44 -7.76
CA VAL A 165 -14.80 -16.55 -8.06
C VAL A 165 -15.20 -18.02 -7.96
N PRO A 166 -16.14 -18.38 -7.06
CA PRO A 166 -16.57 -19.76 -6.90
C PRO A 166 -17.12 -20.35 -8.20
N LYS A 167 -16.95 -21.66 -8.36
CA LYS A 167 -17.57 -22.43 -9.45
C LYS A 167 -19.07 -22.10 -9.62
N GLY A 168 -19.48 -21.86 -10.87
CA GLY A 168 -20.87 -21.55 -11.21
C GLY A 168 -21.31 -20.10 -10.91
N ARG A 169 -20.41 -19.23 -10.41
CA ARG A 169 -20.70 -17.82 -10.11
C ARG A 169 -19.90 -16.82 -10.96
N TRP A 170 -19.36 -17.27 -12.09
CA TRP A 170 -18.54 -16.41 -12.95
C TRP A 170 -19.31 -15.18 -13.47
N ASP A 171 -20.59 -15.34 -13.80
CA ASP A 171 -21.44 -14.24 -14.26
C ASP A 171 -21.66 -13.19 -13.15
N GLU A 172 -21.58 -13.61 -11.89
CA GLU A 172 -21.67 -12.76 -10.70
C GLU A 172 -20.29 -12.28 -10.21
N ARG A 173 -19.19 -12.48 -10.96
CA ARG A 173 -17.84 -12.13 -10.47
C ARG A 173 -17.71 -10.68 -10.01
N LEU A 174 -18.43 -9.74 -10.63
CA LEU A 174 -18.44 -8.32 -10.24
C LEU A 174 -19.09 -8.09 -8.86
N CYS A 175 -19.87 -9.04 -8.36
CA CYS A 175 -20.40 -9.03 -7.00
C CYS A 175 -19.39 -9.40 -5.93
N GLU A 176 -18.24 -9.96 -6.31
CA GLU A 176 -17.21 -10.30 -5.34
C GLU A 176 -16.63 -9.03 -4.71
N SER A 177 -16.53 -9.04 -3.38
CA SER A 177 -16.26 -7.84 -2.58
C SER A 177 -14.78 -7.48 -2.61
N ILE A 178 -14.41 -6.34 -3.17
CA ILE A 178 -13.04 -5.83 -3.21
C ILE A 178 -12.80 -4.94 -2.00
N SER A 179 -11.68 -5.11 -1.30
CA SER A 179 -11.39 -4.37 -0.08
C SER A 179 -10.13 -3.55 -0.23
N PHE A 180 -10.20 -2.29 0.19
CA PHE A 180 -9.06 -1.41 0.35
C PHE A 180 -8.82 -1.09 1.82
N THR A 181 -7.58 -0.89 2.22
CA THR A 181 -7.26 -0.29 3.51
C THR A 181 -7.51 1.22 3.47
N GLU A 182 -7.70 1.85 4.63
CA GLU A 182 -7.78 3.32 4.73
C GLU A 182 -6.57 4.01 4.05
N ASN A 183 -5.36 3.47 4.22
CA ASN A 183 -4.15 4.01 3.60
C ASN A 183 -4.18 3.95 2.07
N GLU A 184 -4.70 2.86 1.50
CA GLU A 184 -4.86 2.72 0.05
C GLU A 184 -5.91 3.71 -0.49
N VAL A 185 -7.03 3.89 0.21
CA VAL A 185 -8.07 4.85 -0.18
C VAL A 185 -7.55 6.29 -0.15
N GLN A 186 -6.83 6.67 0.91
CA GLN A 186 -6.21 8.00 0.97
C GLN A 186 -5.18 8.20 -0.14
N TYR A 187 -4.43 7.15 -0.48
CA TYR A 187 -3.46 7.22 -1.56
C TYR A 187 -4.13 7.37 -2.93
N LEU A 188 -5.17 6.57 -3.18
CA LEU A 188 -6.05 6.63 -4.34
C LEU A 188 -6.56 8.05 -4.59
N ASP A 189 -7.09 8.71 -3.55
CA ASP A 189 -7.59 10.07 -3.65
C ASP A 189 -6.48 11.10 -3.89
N SER A 190 -5.29 10.90 -3.32
CA SER A 190 -4.18 11.84 -3.45
C SER A 190 -3.44 11.78 -4.80
N ARG A 191 -3.58 10.69 -5.56
CA ARG A 191 -2.78 10.39 -6.77
C ARG A 191 -3.63 9.92 -7.95
N ARG A 192 -4.85 10.47 -8.09
CA ARG A 192 -5.81 10.04 -9.11
C ARG A 192 -5.29 10.03 -10.55
N ASP A 193 -4.42 10.97 -10.90
CA ASP A 193 -3.85 11.11 -12.25
C ASP A 193 -2.68 10.16 -12.54
N ARG A 194 -2.06 9.57 -11.50
CA ARG A 194 -0.86 8.73 -11.59
C ARG A 194 -0.99 7.38 -10.88
N HIS A 195 -2.22 6.92 -10.68
CA HIS A 195 -2.51 5.65 -10.04
C HIS A 195 -3.40 4.79 -10.93
N ILE A 196 -3.18 3.47 -10.90
CA ILE A 196 -3.94 2.48 -11.66
C ILE A 196 -4.43 1.41 -10.69
N ILE A 197 -5.70 1.04 -10.80
CA ILE A 197 -6.29 -0.03 -10.01
C ILE A 197 -6.49 -1.23 -10.93
N CYS A 198 -5.83 -2.33 -10.63
CA CYS A 198 -5.97 -3.59 -11.34
C CYS A 198 -6.78 -4.59 -10.52
N ILE A 199 -7.97 -4.92 -11.00
CA ILE A 199 -8.86 -5.91 -10.39
C ILE A 199 -8.77 -7.18 -11.21
N VAL A 200 -8.50 -8.29 -10.53
CA VAL A 200 -8.33 -9.60 -11.17
C VAL A 200 -9.31 -10.60 -10.58
N TYR A 201 -10.20 -11.13 -11.42
CA TYR A 201 -11.10 -12.23 -11.09
C TYR A 201 -10.53 -13.54 -11.62
N ILE A 202 -10.49 -14.56 -10.76
CA ILE A 202 -9.92 -15.89 -11.06
C ILE A 202 -11.00 -16.93 -10.77
N GLY A 203 -11.52 -17.56 -11.81
CA GLY A 203 -12.54 -18.60 -11.72
C GLY A 203 -11.93 -19.98 -11.50
N ASP A 204 -12.69 -20.86 -10.85
CA ASP A 204 -12.26 -22.24 -10.59
C ASP A 204 -12.15 -23.11 -11.85
N GLU A 205 -12.78 -22.73 -12.97
CA GLU A 205 -12.77 -23.48 -14.24
C GLU A 205 -11.83 -22.85 -15.29
N GLY A 206 -10.86 -22.06 -14.83
CA GLY A 206 -9.84 -21.44 -15.68
C GLY A 206 -10.25 -20.11 -16.32
N GLN A 207 -11.46 -19.61 -16.02
CA GLN A 207 -11.86 -18.26 -16.39
C GLN A 207 -10.99 -17.23 -15.66
N ARG A 208 -10.64 -16.15 -16.34
CA ARG A 208 -9.89 -15.03 -15.77
C ARG A 208 -10.28 -13.72 -16.42
N GLU A 209 -10.39 -12.67 -15.62
CA GLU A 209 -10.64 -11.32 -16.10
C GLU A 209 -9.71 -10.35 -15.37
N VAL A 210 -9.12 -9.42 -16.11
CA VAL A 210 -8.26 -8.37 -15.58
C VAL A 210 -8.84 -7.03 -16.03
N ASN A 211 -9.14 -6.14 -15.09
CA ASN A 211 -9.54 -4.76 -15.33
C ASN A 211 -8.50 -3.84 -14.68
N CYS A 212 -7.63 -3.21 -15.47
CA CYS A 212 -6.77 -2.14 -15.00
C CYS A 212 -7.34 -0.80 -15.45
N VAL A 213 -7.75 0.04 -14.50
CA VAL A 213 -8.52 1.26 -14.71
C VAL A 213 -7.95 2.42 -13.90
N THR A 214 -8.29 3.65 -14.27
CA THR A 214 -8.00 4.82 -13.43
C THR A 214 -8.95 4.86 -12.22
N PRO A 215 -8.62 5.61 -11.15
CA PRO A 215 -9.52 5.81 -10.01
C PRO A 215 -10.90 6.36 -10.42
N ASP A 216 -10.96 7.29 -11.36
CA ASP A 216 -12.24 7.85 -11.82
C ASP A 216 -13.08 6.82 -12.60
N GLU A 217 -12.44 5.94 -13.38
CA GLU A 217 -13.11 4.81 -14.03
C GLU A 217 -13.55 3.75 -13.03
N PHE A 218 -12.78 3.54 -11.96
CA PHE A 218 -13.14 2.64 -10.89
C PHE A 218 -14.41 3.10 -10.18
N GLU A 219 -14.52 4.38 -9.80
CA GLU A 219 -15.72 4.93 -9.13
C GLU A 219 -16.99 4.86 -9.99
N LYS A 220 -16.83 4.87 -11.33
CA LYS A 220 -17.94 4.67 -12.27
C LYS A 220 -18.43 3.23 -12.32
N ARG A 221 -17.56 2.25 -12.07
CA ARG A 221 -17.83 0.82 -12.27
C ARG A 221 -18.01 0.04 -10.96
N TRP A 222 -17.44 0.52 -9.86
CA TRP A 222 -17.56 -0.05 -8.52
C TRP A 222 -18.16 0.97 -7.57
N GLU A 223 -19.02 0.50 -6.68
CA GLU A 223 -19.62 1.30 -5.62
C GLU A 223 -19.17 0.79 -4.25
N ARG A 224 -19.02 1.72 -3.31
CA ARG A 224 -18.72 1.40 -1.93
C ARG A 224 -19.94 0.75 -1.29
N VAL A 225 -19.73 -0.37 -0.61
CA VAL A 225 -20.75 -1.09 0.15
C VAL A 225 -20.44 -0.97 1.62
N HIS A 226 -21.48 -0.70 2.42
CA HIS A 226 -21.35 -0.66 3.87
C HIS A 226 -21.16 -2.07 4.44
N ASP A 227 -20.01 -2.29 5.08
CA ASP A 227 -19.70 -3.52 5.81
C ASP A 227 -19.14 -3.15 7.18
N VAL A 228 -19.97 -3.33 8.21
CA VAL A 228 -19.67 -2.93 9.58
C VAL A 228 -18.43 -3.65 10.15
N ASN A 229 -18.16 -4.88 9.69
CA ASN A 229 -16.99 -5.63 10.15
C ASN A 229 -15.72 -5.11 9.48
N ALA A 230 -15.77 -4.84 8.18
CA ALA A 230 -14.65 -4.27 7.45
C ALA A 230 -14.32 -2.85 7.96
N GLU A 231 -15.33 -2.02 8.19
CA GLU A 231 -15.14 -0.64 8.69
C GLU A 231 -14.50 -0.61 10.08
N ARG A 232 -14.86 -1.54 10.98
CA ARG A 232 -14.21 -1.69 12.29
C ARG A 232 -12.72 -2.03 12.20
N GLU A 233 -12.30 -2.60 11.08
CA GLU A 233 -10.92 -2.98 10.81
C GLU A 233 -10.20 -1.96 9.90
N GLY A 234 -10.80 -0.80 9.65
CA GLY A 234 -10.22 0.23 8.77
C GLY A 234 -10.18 -0.19 7.30
N ARG A 235 -11.14 -1.01 6.86
CA ARG A 235 -11.26 -1.50 5.48
C ARG A 235 -12.50 -0.95 4.80
N HIS A 236 -12.35 -0.59 3.53
CA HIS A 236 -13.41 -0.08 2.66
C HIS A 236 -13.75 -1.13 1.62
N VAL A 237 -15.02 -1.52 1.54
CA VAL A 237 -15.48 -2.58 0.65
C VAL A 237 -16.18 -1.99 -0.57
N PHE A 238 -15.92 -2.55 -1.74
CA PHE A 238 -16.46 -2.16 -3.02
C PHE A 238 -16.99 -3.37 -3.78
N ARG A 239 -18.06 -3.19 -4.55
CA ARG A 239 -18.61 -4.18 -5.49
C ARG A 239 -18.91 -3.51 -6.82
N GLY A 240 -18.95 -4.28 -7.90
CA GLY A 240 -19.35 -3.77 -9.21
C GLY A 240 -20.78 -3.22 -9.14
N ARG A 241 -21.00 -2.04 -9.73
CA ARG A 241 -22.33 -1.45 -9.85
C ARG A 241 -23.25 -2.38 -10.62
N GLY A 242 -24.50 -2.49 -10.18
CA GLY A 242 -25.48 -3.42 -10.76
C GLY A 242 -25.32 -4.86 -10.26
N CYS A 243 -24.38 -5.13 -9.36
CA CYS A 243 -24.34 -6.41 -8.67
C CYS A 243 -25.65 -6.66 -7.90
N GLY A 244 -26.29 -7.81 -8.16
CA GLY A 244 -27.49 -8.24 -7.43
C GLY A 244 -28.77 -7.50 -7.82
N ARG A 245 -28.75 -6.71 -8.90
CA ARG A 245 -29.97 -6.19 -9.53
C ARG A 245 -30.44 -7.19 -10.58
N GLU A 246 -31.73 -7.47 -10.65
CA GLU A 246 -32.30 -8.21 -11.77
C GLU A 246 -32.15 -7.37 -13.04
N ALA A 247 -32.04 -8.02 -14.20
CA ALA A 247 -31.78 -7.35 -15.48
C ALA A 247 -32.85 -6.31 -15.88
N GLU A 248 -33.97 -6.25 -15.18
CA GLU A 248 -35.07 -5.29 -15.39
C GLU A 248 -34.80 -3.90 -14.75
N ASP A 249 -33.79 -3.75 -13.88
CA ASP A 249 -33.50 -2.50 -13.16
C ASP A 249 -32.42 -1.61 -13.81
N LEU A 250 -32.05 -1.88 -15.07
CA LEU A 250 -30.98 -1.16 -15.79
C LEU A 250 -31.49 -0.23 -16.92
N ASP A 251 -32.81 -0.11 -17.08
CA ASP A 251 -33.48 0.74 -18.07
C ASP A 251 -34.17 1.99 -17.44
N GLU A 252 -33.58 2.61 -16.40
CA GLU A 252 -33.95 3.96 -15.92
C GLU A 252 -32.76 4.92 -15.79
#